data_AF-A0A8J3KFT9-F1
#
_entry.id   AF-A0A8J3KFT9-F1
#
_cell.length_a   1.000
_cell.length_b   1.000
_cell.length_c   1.000
_cell.angle_alpha   90.00
_cell.angle_beta   90.00
_cell.angle_gamma   90.00
#
_symmetry.space_group_name_H-M   'P 1'
#
loop_
_entity.id
_entity.type
_entity.pdbx_description
1 polymer ?
#
loop_
_entity_poly.entity_id
_entity_poly.type
_entity_poly.pdbx_seq_one_letter_code
_entity_poly.pdbx_strand_id
1 'polypeptide(L)'
;MIYESWPWREELLRACARLQKRKTQQRWTERTHFLVERDLMVSAYAVRRLNEARKISDQLRASTWKAREHTLVGRVPDIMHDRFWESYELEQFKTIQMPLTKVLNQIIHSWVFVLSWTEDEKFDGIFVSAENSRQKCLYFIHIDTLIRMFRAVGEDDIVHLEMRRNAEGQLEVTRALSAREAQALPTDAASVRVVNVPSARNG
;
A
#
# COMPACT_ATOMS: atom_id res chain seq x y z
N MET A 1 11.20 1.89 15.84
CA MET A 1 12.10 2.32 14.73
C MET A 1 12.44 1.09 13.91
N ILE A 2 12.29 1.12 12.58
CA ILE A 2 12.88 0.07 11.71
C ILE A 2 14.35 0.45 11.53
N TYR A 3 15.26 -0.44 11.94
CA TYR A 3 16.70 -0.19 11.80
C TYR A 3 17.13 -0.18 10.33
N GLU A 4 16.78 -1.22 9.55
CA GLU A 4 17.07 -1.32 8.12
C GLU A 4 15.80 -1.41 7.25
N SER A 5 15.71 -0.62 6.18
CA SER A 5 14.55 -0.68 5.26
C SER A 5 14.67 -1.75 4.18
N TRP A 6 15.92 -2.11 3.82
CA TRP A 6 16.19 -3.00 2.69
C TRP A 6 15.45 -4.35 2.76
N PRO A 7 15.46 -5.10 3.90
CA PRO A 7 14.77 -6.39 3.96
C PRO A 7 13.26 -6.28 3.71
N TRP A 8 12.64 -5.19 4.17
CA TRP A 8 11.21 -4.94 3.96
C TRP A 8 10.91 -4.65 2.50
N ARG A 9 11.75 -3.86 1.83
CA ARG A 9 11.63 -3.55 0.40
C ARG A 9 11.83 -4.77 -0.47
N GLU A 10 12.82 -5.59 -0.16
CA GLU A 10 13.08 -6.83 -0.88
C GLU A 10 11.87 -7.78 -0.77
N GLU A 11 11.30 -7.94 0.42
CA GLU A 11 10.11 -8.78 0.60
C GLU A 11 8.89 -8.22 -0.13
N LEU A 12 8.71 -6.89 -0.20
CA LEU A 12 7.67 -6.26 -1.02
C LEU A 12 7.82 -6.63 -2.50
N LEU A 13 9.04 -6.59 -3.04
CA LEU A 13 9.30 -6.96 -4.44
C LEU A 13 9.05 -8.45 -4.69
N ARG A 14 9.42 -9.32 -3.74
CA ARG A 14 9.10 -10.76 -3.81
C ARG A 14 7.60 -10.99 -3.75
N ALA A 15 6.87 -10.29 -2.89
CA ALA A 15 5.40 -10.35 -2.81
C ALA A 15 4.77 -9.88 -4.12
N CYS A 16 5.24 -8.79 -4.73
CA CYS A 16 4.81 -8.36 -6.07
C CYS A 16 4.95 -9.47 -7.11
N ALA A 17 6.11 -10.15 -7.15
CA ALA A 17 6.34 -11.25 -8.08
C ALA A 17 5.40 -12.44 -7.82
N ARG A 18 5.10 -12.75 -6.55
CA ARG A 18 4.12 -13.79 -6.19
C ARG A 18 2.71 -13.40 -6.65
N LEU A 19 2.26 -12.19 -6.35
CA LEU A 19 0.92 -11.68 -6.72
C LEU A 19 0.74 -11.60 -8.24
N GLN A 20 1.78 -11.21 -8.99
CA GLN A 20 1.74 -11.21 -10.45
C GLN A 20 1.43 -12.60 -11.02
N LYS A 21 2.05 -13.66 -10.46
CA LYS A 21 1.81 -15.04 -10.88
C LYS A 21 0.38 -15.53 -10.57
N ARG A 22 -0.29 -14.93 -9.58
CA ARG A 22 -1.67 -15.32 -9.19
C ARG A 22 -2.72 -14.90 -10.20
N LYS A 23 -2.45 -13.85 -10.99
CA LYS A 23 -3.38 -13.35 -12.01
C LYS A 23 -3.71 -14.38 -13.09
N THR A 24 -2.77 -15.27 -13.41
CA THR A 24 -2.92 -16.30 -14.45
C THR A 24 -3.15 -17.69 -13.86
N GLN A 25 -3.36 -17.79 -12.54
CA GLN A 25 -3.54 -19.07 -11.88
C GLN A 25 -4.97 -19.57 -12.09
N GLN A 26 -5.09 -20.80 -12.61
CA GLN A 26 -6.39 -21.43 -12.86
C GLN A 26 -6.94 -22.15 -11.62
N ARG A 27 -6.09 -22.92 -10.92
CA ARG A 27 -6.54 -23.71 -9.76
C ARG A 27 -6.42 -22.93 -8.47
N TRP A 28 -7.54 -22.66 -7.79
CA TRP A 28 -7.56 -22.02 -6.48
C TRP A 28 -7.85 -23.05 -5.38
N THR A 29 -7.11 -22.94 -4.29
CA THR A 29 -7.30 -23.75 -3.08
C THR A 29 -7.37 -22.80 -1.89
N GLU A 30 -7.91 -23.25 -0.76
CA GLU A 30 -7.89 -22.48 0.49
C GLU A 30 -6.47 -22.00 0.85
N ARG A 31 -5.47 -22.87 0.64
CA ARG A 31 -4.07 -22.50 0.81
C ARG A 31 -3.64 -21.34 -0.11
N THR A 32 -4.11 -21.33 -1.36
CA THR A 32 -3.79 -20.23 -2.29
C THR A 32 -4.46 -18.93 -1.86
N HIS A 33 -5.73 -19.00 -1.44
CA HIS A 33 -6.44 -17.85 -0.88
C HIS A 33 -5.66 -17.22 0.27
N PHE A 34 -5.30 -18.05 1.27
CA PHE A 34 -4.51 -17.62 2.41
C PHE A 34 -3.18 -16.98 2.00
N LEU A 35 -2.46 -17.56 1.03
CA LEU A 35 -1.19 -16.99 0.58
C LEU A 35 -1.35 -15.60 -0.05
N VAL A 36 -2.42 -15.38 -0.82
CA VAL A 36 -2.73 -14.06 -1.41
C VAL A 36 -3.09 -13.07 -0.32
N GLU A 37 -4.00 -13.44 0.58
CA GLU A 37 -4.42 -12.61 1.71
C GLU A 37 -3.22 -12.21 2.57
N ARG A 38 -2.41 -13.19 2.99
CA ARG A 38 -1.18 -12.96 3.74
C ARG A 38 -0.23 -12.02 3.00
N ASP A 39 0.03 -12.26 1.71
CA ASP A 39 0.94 -11.42 0.93
C ASP A 39 0.42 -9.98 0.84
N LEU A 40 -0.88 -9.77 0.69
CA LEU A 40 -1.50 -8.43 0.66
C LEU A 40 -1.44 -7.73 2.03
N MET A 41 -1.80 -8.42 3.11
CA MET A 41 -1.81 -7.86 4.46
C MET A 41 -0.39 -7.53 4.96
N VAL A 42 0.56 -8.46 4.79
CA VAL A 42 1.95 -8.26 5.22
C VAL A 42 2.61 -7.15 4.39
N SER A 43 2.34 -7.09 3.08
CA SER A 43 2.84 -6.00 2.24
C SER A 43 2.27 -4.65 2.66
N ALA A 44 0.96 -4.55 2.92
CA ALA A 44 0.35 -3.33 3.40
C ALA A 44 0.95 -2.89 4.75
N TYR A 45 1.14 -3.83 5.67
CA TYR A 45 1.80 -3.57 6.95
C TYR A 45 3.25 -3.08 6.76
N ALA A 46 4.03 -3.76 5.92
CA ALA A 46 5.41 -3.36 5.61
C ALA A 46 5.49 -1.93 5.09
N VAL A 47 4.65 -1.57 4.11
CA VAL A 47 4.58 -0.20 3.59
C VAL A 47 4.19 0.80 4.67
N ARG A 48 3.20 0.48 5.51
CA ARG A 48 2.79 1.35 6.62
C ARG A 48 3.96 1.62 7.57
N ARG A 49 4.71 0.58 7.94
CA ARG A 49 5.85 0.71 8.85
C ARG A 49 7.00 1.50 8.24
N LEU A 50 7.28 1.31 6.95
CA LEU A 50 8.27 2.13 6.23
C LEU A 50 7.84 3.60 6.16
N ASN A 51 6.55 3.88 5.91
CA ASN A 51 6.02 5.23 5.90
C ASN A 51 6.13 5.92 7.27
N GLU A 52 5.68 5.25 8.34
CA GLU A 52 5.76 5.73 9.73
C GLU A 52 7.21 5.98 10.16
N ALA A 53 8.16 5.16 9.70
CA ALA A 53 9.58 5.32 9.97
C ALA A 53 10.27 6.40 9.10
N ARG A 54 9.51 7.16 8.29
CA ARG A 54 10.04 8.14 7.30
C ARG A 54 11.06 7.51 6.34
N LYS A 55 10.89 6.23 6.04
CA LYS A 55 11.73 5.44 5.11
C LYS A 55 11.06 5.25 3.75
N ILE A 56 10.16 6.15 3.36
CA ILE A 56 9.75 6.34 1.97
C ILE A 56 9.86 7.83 1.63
N SER A 57 10.05 8.14 0.35
CA SER A 57 10.10 9.50 -0.19
C SER A 57 8.79 10.26 0.07
N ASP A 58 8.91 11.58 0.13
CA ASP A 58 7.74 12.44 0.36
C ASP A 58 6.78 12.44 -0.83
N GLN A 59 7.27 12.30 -2.07
CA GLN A 59 6.41 12.09 -3.24
C GLN A 59 5.56 10.83 -3.09
N LEU A 60 6.17 9.70 -2.71
CA LEU A 60 5.43 8.44 -2.57
C LEU A 60 4.45 8.51 -1.39
N ARG A 61 4.81 9.19 -0.31
CA ARG A 61 3.92 9.47 0.82
C ARG A 61 2.69 10.27 0.42
N ALA A 62 2.85 11.25 -0.47
CA ALA A 62 1.78 12.10 -0.99
C ALA A 62 1.00 11.45 -2.17
N SER A 63 1.40 10.24 -2.60
CA SER A 63 0.77 9.57 -3.73
C SER A 63 -0.69 9.16 -3.45
N THR A 64 -1.46 9.08 -4.52
CA THR A 64 -2.83 8.57 -4.52
C THR A 64 -2.97 7.41 -5.50
N TRP A 65 -3.90 6.51 -5.21
CA TRP A 65 -4.07 5.24 -5.91
C TRP A 65 -5.53 5.02 -6.27
N LYS A 66 -5.76 4.57 -7.50
CA LYS A 66 -7.10 4.36 -8.06
C LYS A 66 -7.83 3.23 -7.32
N ALA A 67 -9.05 3.51 -6.86
CA ALA A 67 -9.97 2.52 -6.32
C ALA A 67 -11.38 2.76 -6.87
N ARG A 68 -12.26 1.76 -6.74
CA ARG A 68 -13.70 1.90 -6.98
C ARG A 68 -14.41 1.91 -5.63
N GLU A 69 -15.31 2.85 -5.44
CA GLU A 69 -16.12 3.01 -4.23
C GLU A 69 -17.56 2.57 -4.54
N HIS A 70 -18.05 1.63 -3.73
CA HIS A 70 -19.38 1.04 -3.79
C HIS A 70 -20.16 1.52 -2.57
N THR A 71 -21.33 2.12 -2.77
CA THR A 71 -22.12 2.70 -1.69
C THR A 71 -22.85 1.62 -0.90
N LEU A 72 -22.97 1.83 0.42
CA LEU A 72 -23.85 1.01 1.25
C LEU A 72 -25.32 1.30 0.88
N VAL A 73 -26.09 0.25 0.56
CA VAL A 73 -27.52 0.33 0.24
C VAL A 73 -28.37 -0.53 1.18
N GLY A 74 -27.80 -1.63 1.65
CA GLY A 74 -28.43 -2.57 2.56
C GLY A 74 -28.02 -2.36 4.02
N ARG A 75 -28.16 -3.43 4.79
CA ARG A 75 -27.72 -3.47 6.18
C ARG A 75 -26.19 -3.51 6.23
N VAL A 76 -25.60 -2.79 7.18
CA VAL A 76 -24.16 -2.85 7.47
C VAL A 76 -23.77 -4.30 7.78
N PRO A 77 -22.75 -4.88 7.10
CA PRO A 77 -22.31 -6.24 7.39
C PRO A 77 -21.89 -6.37 8.85
N ASP A 78 -22.26 -7.46 9.52
CA ASP A 78 -21.86 -7.76 10.90
C ASP A 78 -21.52 -9.26 11.03
N ILE A 79 -21.16 -9.73 12.23
CA ILE A 79 -20.75 -11.14 12.43
C ILE A 79 -21.86 -12.12 12.02
N MET A 80 -23.13 -11.70 12.10
CA MET A 80 -24.30 -12.51 11.75
C MET A 80 -24.80 -12.25 10.32
N HIS A 81 -24.26 -11.22 9.64
CA HIS A 81 -24.59 -10.81 8.27
C HIS A 81 -23.29 -10.64 7.50
N ASP A 82 -22.67 -11.76 7.13
CA ASP A 82 -21.37 -11.84 6.44
C ASP A 82 -21.47 -11.64 4.92
N ARG A 83 -22.68 -11.68 4.37
CA ARG A 83 -22.99 -11.49 2.95
C ARG A 83 -22.83 -10.05 2.51
N PHE A 84 -21.59 -9.61 2.39
CA PHE A 84 -21.27 -8.23 2.00
C PHE A 84 -21.93 -7.82 0.68
N TRP A 85 -22.15 -8.76 -0.26
CA TRP A 85 -22.80 -8.49 -1.55
C TRP A 85 -24.27 -8.06 -1.43
N GLU A 86 -24.94 -8.31 -0.31
CA GLU A 86 -26.31 -7.82 -0.04
C GLU A 86 -26.29 -6.42 0.62
N SER A 87 -25.14 -5.98 1.13
CA SER A 87 -24.98 -4.71 1.83
C SER A 87 -24.64 -3.54 0.93
N TYR A 88 -23.92 -3.79 -0.18
CA TYR A 88 -23.37 -2.73 -1.04
C TYR A 88 -23.86 -2.86 -2.49
N GLU A 89 -23.95 -1.72 -3.17
CA GLU A 89 -24.21 -1.66 -4.60
C GLU A 89 -22.94 -2.03 -5.38
N LEU A 90 -22.90 -3.24 -5.94
CA LEU A 90 -21.71 -3.77 -6.62
C LEU A 90 -21.67 -3.43 -8.11
N GLU A 91 -22.82 -3.20 -8.75
CA GLU A 91 -22.89 -2.92 -10.19
C GLU A 91 -22.50 -1.48 -10.50
N GLN A 92 -22.89 -0.54 -9.64
CA GLN A 92 -22.55 0.87 -9.76
C GLN A 92 -21.41 1.24 -8.83
N PHE A 93 -20.39 1.92 -9.38
CA PHE A 93 -19.26 2.37 -8.58
C PHE A 93 -18.75 3.73 -9.02
N LYS A 94 -18.18 4.45 -8.06
CA LYS A 94 -17.43 5.68 -8.31
C LYS A 94 -15.94 5.38 -8.35
N THR A 95 -15.26 5.81 -9.42
CA THR A 95 -13.79 5.78 -9.44
C THR A 95 -13.25 6.92 -8.57
N ILE A 96 -12.38 6.60 -7.63
CA ILE A 96 -11.75 7.57 -6.72
C ILE A 96 -10.22 7.44 -6.74
N GLN A 97 -9.55 8.50 -6.29
CA GLN A 97 -8.12 8.50 -5.96
C GLN A 97 -7.97 8.46 -4.44
N MET A 98 -7.37 7.40 -3.92
CA MET A 98 -7.26 7.15 -2.50
C MET A 98 -5.82 7.41 -2.03
N PRO A 99 -5.59 8.25 -1.01
CA PRO A 99 -4.25 8.44 -0.45
C PRO A 99 -3.65 7.12 0.01
N LEU A 100 -2.31 6.98 -0.12
CA LEU A 100 -1.57 5.78 0.30
C LEU A 100 -1.99 5.29 1.69
N THR A 101 -2.01 6.18 2.68
CA THR A 101 -2.39 5.83 4.07
C THR A 101 -3.80 5.28 4.18
N LYS A 102 -4.75 5.81 3.40
CA LYS A 102 -6.13 5.31 3.39
C LYS A 102 -6.20 3.91 2.78
N VAL A 103 -5.48 3.64 1.69
CA VAL A 103 -5.38 2.28 1.11
C VAL A 103 -4.88 1.27 2.15
N LEU A 104 -3.75 1.59 2.80
CA LEU A 104 -3.14 0.71 3.79
C LEU A 104 -4.06 0.47 4.99
N ASN A 105 -4.77 1.51 5.44
CA ASN A 105 -5.74 1.38 6.53
C ASN A 105 -6.92 0.47 6.16
N GLN A 106 -7.44 0.54 4.93
CA GLN A 106 -8.52 -0.34 4.49
C GLN A 106 -8.10 -1.82 4.47
N ILE A 107 -6.85 -2.11 4.13
CA ILE A 107 -6.31 -3.48 4.10
C ILE A 107 -5.99 -4.00 5.50
N ILE A 108 -5.30 -3.20 6.33
CA ILE A 108 -4.82 -3.66 7.65
C ILE A 108 -5.96 -3.80 8.65
N HIS A 109 -6.96 -2.91 8.57
CA HIS A 109 -8.11 -2.88 9.49
C HIS A 109 -9.38 -3.41 8.83
N SER A 110 -9.24 -4.22 7.78
CA SER A 110 -10.35 -4.75 7.00
C SER A 110 -11.29 -5.57 7.88
N TRP A 111 -12.57 -5.20 7.89
CA TRP A 111 -13.65 -6.08 8.34
C TRP A 111 -14.13 -6.95 7.19
N VAL A 112 -14.38 -6.32 6.04
CA VAL A 112 -14.61 -7.03 4.77
C VAL A 112 -13.26 -7.13 4.06
N PHE A 113 -12.81 -8.35 3.80
CA PHE A 113 -11.64 -8.64 2.96
C PHE A 113 -11.96 -9.84 2.07
N VAL A 114 -12.25 -9.59 0.80
CA VAL A 114 -12.69 -10.62 -0.13
C VAL A 114 -11.91 -10.50 -1.42
N LEU A 115 -11.34 -11.61 -1.90
CA LEU A 115 -10.72 -11.65 -3.22
C LEU A 115 -11.80 -11.52 -4.30
N SER A 116 -11.44 -10.93 -5.45
CA SER A 116 -12.33 -10.74 -6.58
C SER A 116 -11.80 -11.46 -7.81
N TRP A 117 -12.72 -11.87 -8.67
CA TRP A 117 -12.43 -12.51 -9.94
C TRP A 117 -13.23 -11.84 -11.04
N THR A 118 -12.67 -11.82 -12.25
CA THR A 118 -13.39 -11.47 -13.47
C THR A 118 -14.40 -12.55 -13.84
N GLU A 119 -15.24 -12.26 -14.83
CA GLU A 119 -16.11 -13.26 -15.47
C GLU A 119 -15.32 -14.47 -16.03
N ASP A 120 -14.10 -14.26 -16.55
CA ASP A 120 -13.18 -15.32 -16.98
C ASP A 120 -12.53 -16.11 -15.81
N GLU A 121 -13.01 -15.98 -14.58
CA GLU A 121 -12.45 -16.59 -13.35
C GLU A 121 -10.99 -16.20 -13.04
N LYS A 122 -10.51 -15.07 -13.56
CA LYS A 122 -9.15 -14.56 -13.29
C LYS A 122 -9.17 -13.63 -12.08
N PHE A 123 -8.24 -13.83 -11.17
CA PHE A 123 -8.07 -12.94 -10.02
C PHE A 123 -7.69 -11.51 -10.45
N ASP A 124 -8.53 -10.53 -10.09
CA ASP A 124 -8.41 -9.15 -10.56
C ASP A 124 -8.27 -8.11 -9.44
N GLY A 125 -8.55 -8.47 -8.19
CA GLY A 125 -8.45 -7.52 -7.10
C GLY A 125 -9.04 -8.00 -5.79
N ILE A 126 -9.32 -7.04 -4.93
CA ILE A 126 -9.94 -7.28 -3.63
C ILE A 126 -11.05 -6.26 -3.39
N PHE A 127 -12.10 -6.73 -2.72
CA PHE A 127 -13.06 -5.91 -2.02
C PHE A 127 -12.61 -5.76 -0.57
N VAL A 128 -12.46 -4.51 -0.12
CA VAL A 128 -12.02 -4.18 1.22
C VAL A 128 -12.86 -3.07 1.83
N SER A 129 -13.18 -3.24 3.11
CA SER A 129 -13.70 -2.15 3.92
C SER A 129 -13.25 -2.32 5.35
N ALA A 130 -12.58 -1.29 5.88
CA ALA A 130 -12.26 -1.21 7.29
C ALA A 130 -13.51 -1.00 8.14
N GLU A 131 -13.42 -1.37 9.42
CA GLU A 131 -14.51 -1.24 10.40
C GLU A 131 -15.23 0.12 10.34
N ASN A 132 -14.48 1.22 10.41
CA ASN A 132 -15.02 2.58 10.39
C ASN A 132 -15.59 3.00 9.02
N SER A 133 -15.24 2.28 7.95
CA SER A 133 -15.68 2.56 6.57
C SER A 133 -16.85 1.69 6.15
N ARG A 134 -17.07 0.52 6.79
CA ARG A 134 -18.11 -0.45 6.40
C ARG A 134 -19.54 0.09 6.59
N GLN A 135 -19.68 1.11 7.42
CA GLN A 135 -20.94 1.85 7.59
C GLN A 135 -21.22 2.84 6.44
N LYS A 136 -20.31 3.00 5.48
CA LYS A 136 -20.41 3.99 4.41
C LYS A 136 -20.26 3.37 3.03
N CYS A 137 -19.19 2.64 2.80
CA CYS A 137 -18.83 2.16 1.46
C CYS A 137 -17.86 0.98 1.50
N LEU A 138 -17.88 0.20 0.43
CA LEU A 138 -16.94 -0.86 0.12
C LEU A 138 -15.98 -0.39 -0.98
N TYR A 139 -14.70 -0.71 -0.85
CA TYR A 139 -13.70 -0.38 -1.87
C TYR A 139 -13.30 -1.61 -2.67
N PHE A 140 -13.33 -1.52 -3.99
CA PHE A 140 -12.61 -2.45 -4.85
C PHE A 140 -11.27 -1.85 -5.28
N ILE A 141 -10.20 -2.61 -5.08
CA ILE A 141 -8.85 -2.23 -5.50
C ILE A 141 -8.30 -3.31 -6.43
N HIS A 142 -8.03 -2.91 -7.67
CA HIS A 142 -7.46 -3.80 -8.67
C HIS A 142 -6.07 -4.27 -8.26
N ILE A 143 -5.76 -5.54 -8.50
CA ILE A 143 -4.49 -6.15 -8.08
C ILE A 143 -3.28 -5.44 -8.70
N ASP A 144 -3.39 -4.96 -9.94
CA ASP A 144 -2.32 -4.18 -10.59
C ASP A 144 -2.07 -2.83 -9.92
N THR A 145 -3.07 -2.22 -9.27
CA THR A 145 -2.85 -1.02 -8.46
C THR A 145 -2.04 -1.37 -7.22
N LEU A 146 -2.39 -2.46 -6.53
CA LEU A 146 -1.66 -2.93 -5.34
C LEU A 146 -0.22 -3.33 -5.67
N ILE A 147 -0.01 -4.10 -6.73
CA ILE A 147 1.33 -4.49 -7.20
C ILE A 147 2.16 -3.26 -7.54
N ARG A 148 1.61 -2.28 -8.27
CA ARG A 148 2.33 -1.04 -8.59
C ARG A 148 2.69 -0.23 -7.35
N MET A 149 1.79 -0.15 -6.37
CA MET A 149 2.04 0.54 -5.10
C MET A 149 3.15 -0.14 -4.30
N PHE A 150 3.07 -1.46 -4.09
CA PHE A 150 4.09 -2.20 -3.35
C PHE A 150 5.45 -2.17 -4.07
N ARG A 151 5.45 -2.26 -5.40
CA ARG A 151 6.65 -2.13 -6.22
C ARG A 151 7.26 -0.74 -6.11
N ALA A 152 6.44 0.31 -6.21
CA ALA A 152 6.91 1.69 -6.05
C ALA A 152 7.62 1.89 -4.71
N VAL A 153 7.08 1.32 -3.62
CA VAL A 153 7.74 1.36 -2.30
C VAL A 153 8.98 0.46 -2.25
N GLY A 154 8.94 -0.72 -2.85
CA GLY A 154 10.09 -1.63 -2.90
C GLY A 154 11.29 -1.04 -3.66
N GLU A 155 11.04 -0.24 -4.68
CA GLU A 155 12.05 0.41 -5.53
C GLU A 155 12.43 1.84 -5.06
N ASP A 156 11.79 2.36 -4.01
CA ASP A 156 11.95 3.75 -3.54
C ASP A 156 13.21 3.94 -2.68
N ASP A 157 14.38 3.94 -3.30
CA ASP A 157 15.64 4.21 -2.61
C ASP A 157 15.77 5.69 -2.22
N ILE A 158 15.70 5.98 -0.91
CA ILE A 158 15.96 7.31 -0.37
C ILE A 158 17.46 7.58 -0.42
N VAL A 159 17.85 8.62 -1.14
CA VAL A 159 19.25 9.04 -1.28
C VAL A 159 19.54 10.37 -0.58
N HIS A 160 18.51 11.12 -0.19
CA HIS A 160 18.65 12.40 0.50
C HIS A 160 17.66 12.54 1.65
N LEU A 161 18.15 12.98 2.80
CA LEU A 161 17.40 13.22 4.02
C LEU A 161 17.74 14.60 4.59
N GLU A 162 16.71 15.38 4.87
CA GLU A 162 16.82 16.62 5.64
C GLU A 162 16.22 16.37 7.01
N MET A 163 16.94 16.78 8.05
CA MET A 163 16.54 16.55 9.44
C MET A 163 16.72 17.84 10.25
N ARG A 164 15.78 18.10 11.16
CA ARG A 164 15.88 19.20 12.14
C ARG A 164 15.60 18.68 13.54
N ARG A 165 16.13 19.35 14.56
CA ARG A 165 15.66 19.13 15.93
C ARG A 165 14.40 19.97 16.17
N ASN A 166 13.36 19.37 16.74
CA ASN A 166 12.18 20.10 17.20
C ASN A 166 12.46 20.82 18.54
N ALA A 167 11.45 21.52 19.06
CA ALA A 167 11.57 22.29 20.31
C ALA A 167 11.90 21.40 21.52
N GLU A 168 11.49 20.13 21.46
CA GLU A 168 11.76 19.10 22.46
C GLU A 168 13.13 18.42 22.27
N GLY A 169 13.95 18.88 21.32
CA GLY A 169 15.29 18.37 21.03
C GLY A 169 15.32 17.05 20.24
N GLN A 170 14.16 16.54 19.82
CA GLN A 170 14.04 15.29 19.05
C GLN A 170 14.37 15.53 17.58
N LEU A 171 15.08 14.59 16.96
CA LEU A 171 15.43 14.67 15.54
C LEU A 171 14.26 14.22 14.68
N GLU A 172 13.79 15.11 13.80
CA GLU A 172 12.69 14.86 12.88
C GLU A 172 13.17 14.96 11.43
N VAL A 173 12.70 14.04 10.58
CA VAL A 173 12.94 14.10 9.13
C VAL A 173 11.97 15.08 8.50
N THR A 174 12.47 16.22 8.04
CA THR A 174 11.68 17.25 7.35
C THR A 174 11.48 16.92 5.88
N ARG A 175 12.46 16.28 5.24
CA ARG A 175 12.40 15.92 3.82
C ARG A 175 13.09 14.60 3.54
N ALA A 176 12.47 13.76 2.71
CA ALA A 176 13.06 12.52 2.21
C ALA A 176 12.85 12.42 0.70
N LEU A 177 13.95 12.30 -0.05
CA LEU A 177 13.91 12.24 -1.52
C LEU A 177 14.47 10.92 -2.03
N SER A 178 13.77 10.37 -3.02
CA SER A 178 14.22 9.25 -3.82
C SER A 178 15.35 9.66 -4.77
N ALA A 179 16.07 8.68 -5.32
CA ALA A 179 17.06 8.91 -6.37
C ALA A 179 16.51 9.71 -7.57
N ARG A 180 15.25 9.46 -7.95
CA ARG A 180 14.59 10.16 -9.06
C ARG A 180 14.34 11.64 -8.74
N GLU A 181 13.93 11.93 -7.51
CA GLU A 181 13.69 13.31 -7.05
C GLU A 181 15.00 14.08 -6.89
N ALA A 182 16.05 13.44 -6.37
CA ALA A 182 17.35 14.08 -6.18
C ALA A 182 17.99 14.50 -7.52
N GLN A 183 17.82 13.71 -8.58
CA GLN A 183 18.29 14.05 -9.93
C GLN A 183 17.55 15.24 -10.56
N ALA A 184 16.32 15.52 -10.10
CA ALA A 184 15.50 16.62 -10.59
C ALA A 184 15.73 17.95 -9.84
N LEU A 185 16.58 17.97 -8.80
CA LEU A 185 16.92 19.19 -8.08
C LEU A 185 17.95 20.03 -8.85
N PRO A 186 17.78 21.35 -8.95
CA PRO A 186 18.80 22.24 -9.49
C PRO A 186 20.09 22.17 -8.63
N THR A 187 21.24 22.15 -9.28
CA THR A 187 22.56 21.82 -8.72
C THR A 187 23.05 22.79 -7.62
N ASP A 188 22.38 23.93 -7.42
CA ASP A 188 22.82 25.03 -6.53
C ASP A 188 22.20 25.05 -5.12
N ALA A 189 21.42 24.04 -4.70
CA ALA A 189 20.88 23.98 -3.33
C ALA A 189 21.91 23.46 -2.30
N ALA A 190 23.08 24.10 -2.24
CA ALA A 190 24.16 23.79 -1.32
C ALA A 190 23.93 24.44 0.07
N SER A 191 23.16 23.79 0.95
CA SER A 191 23.35 23.88 2.42
C SER A 191 22.29 23.06 3.18
N VAL A 192 22.27 21.73 3.02
CA VAL A 192 21.63 20.84 4.00
C VAL A 192 22.59 19.69 4.25
N ARG A 193 22.80 19.31 5.51
CA ARG A 193 23.72 18.22 5.88
C ARG A 193 23.29 16.93 5.17
N VAL A 194 23.99 16.62 4.09
CA VAL A 194 23.88 15.36 3.34
C VAL A 194 24.44 14.26 4.21
N VAL A 195 23.56 13.47 4.84
CA VAL A 195 23.96 12.14 5.28
C VAL A 195 23.66 11.22 4.11
N ASN A 196 24.67 10.97 3.27
CA ASN A 196 24.61 9.89 2.29
C ASN A 196 24.36 8.60 3.06
N VAL A 197 23.15 8.05 2.97
CA VAL A 197 22.88 6.71 3.46
C VAL A 197 23.54 5.77 2.46
N PRO A 198 24.55 4.96 2.85
CA PRO A 198 25.20 4.05 1.93
C PRO A 198 24.14 3.12 1.34
N SER A 199 24.03 3.10 0.02
CA SER A 199 23.29 2.06 -0.68
C SER A 199 23.94 0.73 -0.32
N ALA A 200 23.22 -0.12 0.42
CA ALA A 200 23.65 -1.46 0.80
C ALA A 200 23.59 -2.44 -0.40
N ARG A 201 23.95 -1.98 -1.60
CA ARG A 201 24.29 -2.85 -2.73
C ARG A 201 25.78 -3.09 -2.69
N ASN A 202 26.21 -4.01 -1.83
CA ASN A 202 27.48 -4.73 -1.94
C ASN A 202 27.34 -6.02 -1.12
N GLY A 203 27.22 -7.16 -1.82
CA GLY A 203 27.07 -8.50 -1.25
C GLY A 203 26.13 -9.35 -2.08
#